data_AF-A0A7J7IQU5-F1
#
_entry.id   AF-A0A7J7IQU5-F1
#
_cell.length_a   1.000
_cell.length_b   1.000
_cell.length_c   1.000
_cell.angle_alpha   90.00
_cell.angle_beta   90.00
_cell.angle_gamma   90.00
#
_symmetry.space_group_name_H-M   'P 1'
#
loop_
_entity.id
_entity.type
_entity.pdbx_description
1 polymer ?
#
loop_
_entity_poly.entity_id
_entity_poly.type
_entity_poly.pdbx_seq_one_letter_code
_entity_poly.pdbx_strand_id
1 'polypeptide(L)'
;MCLCPFHEERSASLLVDNERGSYRCFGCGARGDAVRFLMDLKQIDFRTAAQELLTYASGVTYSEPAFVSAEPKRTRSLDLVPAQLECVSFEESIENEDFSIQAAEQEQVLRLNALAFRFFQQQLEVMQRSSASASTEARDVLRYLYETRNLTAHTVDAFGIGYAPLHWRALVQYMLYEQTEIPVVAEDLILAGLAKTRHTASKGDKLNGRALEQSLYDVFRGRIMIPIRDVEGRVVGFGGRQLEFTRCVETESRVLEHVTGNGAVTAYPSEPSVSPLFSALKSNGRFTAISEEIRNRPLPSKAETAVPTLPDETMFGPKYLNTPETPAFHKSRILFGMAQVMERIRSPEAFADEWTTVDQVGPCVILVEGYLDVLRLHQEGIWFAVAALGTSVTPSHFQLLVQLAQHLGRACAHRLQSDQRPRIILQLDQDEAGIRATKRTLDMFLDQLNGSGRQPFYDLLVAELPSGVKDADEFVQRYGHQAYLTQVVAHARIWWRHEIMERLNAYVAAVESSRRGIAPENDVTRLFWRWSASAQRLSRSYRHIDPTSASLSR
;
A
#
# COMPACT_ATOMS: atom_id res chain seq x y z
N MET A 1 25.88 11.75 -21.77
CA MET A 1 26.03 12.79 -20.73
C MET A 1 26.49 14.09 -21.38
N CYS A 2 26.11 15.25 -20.82
CA CYS A 2 26.49 16.57 -21.30
C CYS A 2 26.70 17.56 -20.13
N LEU A 3 27.13 18.79 -20.43
CA LEU A 3 27.26 19.84 -19.42
C LEU A 3 25.87 20.26 -18.93
N CYS A 4 25.74 20.40 -17.61
CA CYS A 4 24.52 20.82 -16.99
C CYS A 4 24.24 22.31 -17.24
N PRO A 5 23.05 22.70 -17.75
CA PRO A 5 22.70 24.11 -17.95
C PRO A 5 22.33 24.83 -16.63
N PHE A 6 22.14 24.10 -15.55
CA PHE A 6 21.68 24.64 -14.25
C PHE A 6 22.82 25.02 -13.29
N HIS A 7 24.07 24.72 -13.63
CA HIS A 7 25.23 25.15 -12.84
C HIS A 7 26.49 25.15 -13.72
N GLU A 8 27.48 25.97 -13.37
CA GLU A 8 28.73 26.03 -14.12
C GLU A 8 29.65 24.87 -13.75
N GLU A 9 30.07 24.13 -14.76
CA GLU A 9 31.02 23.02 -14.63
C GLU A 9 31.91 22.89 -15.87
N ARG A 10 33.05 22.21 -15.73
CA ARG A 10 33.99 21.96 -16.82
C ARG A 10 33.96 20.51 -17.34
N SER A 11 33.27 19.61 -16.63
CA SER A 11 33.10 18.20 -16.95
C SER A 11 31.61 17.89 -17.06
N ALA A 12 31.21 17.05 -18.02
CA ALA A 12 29.80 16.70 -18.22
C ALA A 12 29.22 15.94 -17.01
N SER A 13 28.22 16.51 -16.32
CA SER A 13 27.54 15.82 -15.21
C SER A 13 26.03 15.61 -15.41
N LEU A 14 25.45 16.09 -16.52
CA LEU A 14 24.04 15.88 -16.85
C LEU A 14 23.86 14.59 -17.66
N LEU A 15 23.16 13.61 -17.07
CA LEU A 15 22.69 12.41 -17.75
C LEU A 15 21.24 12.62 -18.19
N VAL A 16 20.94 12.32 -19.44
CA VAL A 16 19.58 12.25 -20.00
C VAL A 16 19.34 10.80 -20.39
N ASP A 17 18.35 10.19 -19.76
CA ASP A 17 17.90 8.83 -20.01
C ASP A 17 16.69 8.87 -20.95
N ASN A 18 16.93 8.53 -22.21
CA ASN A 18 15.92 8.58 -23.27
C ASN A 18 14.86 7.48 -23.11
N GLU A 19 15.20 6.33 -22.53
CA GLU A 19 14.24 5.24 -22.31
C GLU A 19 13.29 5.55 -21.16
N ARG A 20 13.80 6.17 -20.10
CA ARG A 20 13.00 6.57 -18.92
C ARG A 20 12.40 7.96 -19.06
N GLY A 21 12.77 8.73 -20.09
CA GLY A 21 12.29 10.09 -20.32
C GLY A 21 12.68 11.08 -19.21
N SER A 22 13.83 10.87 -18.57
CA SER A 22 14.24 11.63 -17.37
C SER A 22 15.67 12.14 -17.48
N TYR A 23 15.99 13.19 -16.72
CA TYR A 23 17.35 13.71 -16.59
C TYR A 23 17.78 13.79 -15.13
N ARG A 24 19.10 13.71 -14.91
CA ARG A 24 19.75 13.95 -13.63
C ARG A 24 21.11 14.59 -13.83
N CYS A 25 21.40 15.65 -13.09
CA CYS A 25 22.72 16.24 -12.97
C CYS A 25 23.40 15.75 -11.69
N PHE A 26 24.57 15.14 -11.81
CA PHE A 26 25.36 14.67 -10.67
C PHE A 26 26.15 15.78 -9.97
N GLY A 27 26.38 16.92 -10.63
CA GLY A 27 27.02 18.10 -10.03
C GLY A 27 26.10 18.89 -9.09
N CYS A 28 24.97 19.39 -9.60
CA CYS A 28 24.04 20.23 -8.83
C CYS A 28 22.79 19.51 -8.29
N GLY A 29 22.59 18.24 -8.66
CA GLY A 29 21.43 17.45 -8.21
C GLY A 29 20.11 17.75 -8.93
N ALA A 30 20.11 18.63 -9.95
CA ALA A 30 18.93 18.90 -10.76
C ALA A 30 18.42 17.60 -11.42
N ARG A 31 17.12 17.31 -11.32
CA ARG A 31 16.51 16.08 -11.83
C ARG A 31 15.05 16.29 -12.17
N GLY A 32 14.53 15.52 -13.14
CA GLY A 32 13.13 15.59 -13.53
C GLY A 32 12.86 14.92 -14.88
N ASP A 33 11.67 15.15 -15.40
CA ASP A 33 11.28 14.79 -16.77
C ASP A 33 11.54 15.96 -17.74
N ALA A 34 11.21 15.77 -19.03
CA ALA A 34 11.36 16.81 -20.05
C ALA A 34 10.58 18.10 -19.74
N VAL A 35 9.42 18.00 -19.07
CA VAL A 35 8.61 19.17 -18.70
C VAL A 35 9.31 19.96 -17.60
N ARG A 36 9.76 19.26 -16.55
CA ARG A 36 10.52 19.86 -15.45
C ARG A 36 11.82 20.49 -15.93
N PHE A 37 12.52 19.83 -16.86
CA PHE A 37 13.72 20.35 -17.48
C PHE A 37 13.46 21.71 -18.14
N LEU A 38 12.40 21.81 -18.94
CA LEU A 38 12.05 23.04 -19.66
C LEU A 38 11.58 24.15 -18.71
N MET A 39 10.79 23.79 -17.68
CA MET A 39 10.38 24.73 -16.63
C MET A 39 11.58 25.33 -15.91
N ASP A 40 12.54 24.51 -15.49
CA ASP A 40 13.72 24.97 -14.75
C ASP A 40 14.70 25.73 -15.68
N LEU A 41 14.79 25.34 -16.96
CA LEU A 41 15.66 25.98 -17.94
C LEU A 41 15.16 27.37 -18.36
N LYS A 42 13.86 27.50 -18.61
CA LYS A 42 13.23 28.74 -19.12
C LYS A 42 12.54 29.57 -18.04
N GLN A 43 12.46 29.06 -16.80
CA GLN A 43 11.73 29.68 -15.69
C GLN A 43 10.26 29.97 -16.05
N ILE A 44 9.61 29.01 -16.71
CA ILE A 44 8.22 29.07 -17.15
C ILE A 44 7.33 28.12 -16.34
N ASP A 45 6.03 28.40 -16.30
CA ASP A 45 5.07 27.52 -15.66
C ASP A 45 4.85 26.20 -16.42
N PHE A 46 4.27 25.24 -15.73
CA PHE A 46 4.00 23.90 -16.25
C PHE A 46 3.16 23.91 -17.54
N ARG A 47 2.15 24.79 -17.62
CA ARG A 47 1.22 24.83 -18.76
C ARG A 47 1.94 25.29 -20.02
N THR A 48 2.75 26.33 -19.89
CA THR A 48 3.56 26.89 -20.96
C THR A 48 4.62 25.87 -21.40
N ALA A 49 5.29 25.21 -20.46
CA ALA A 49 6.28 24.17 -20.76
C ALA A 49 5.67 22.97 -21.52
N ALA A 50 4.49 22.50 -21.10
CA ALA A 50 3.80 21.40 -21.76
C ALA A 50 3.34 21.78 -23.19
N GLN A 51 2.86 23.01 -23.40
CA GLN A 51 2.46 23.50 -24.73
C GLN A 51 3.64 23.60 -25.70
N GLU A 52 4.80 24.06 -25.25
CA GLU A 52 6.00 24.11 -26.10
C GLU A 52 6.49 22.71 -26.49
N LEU A 53 6.50 21.76 -25.55
CA LEU A 53 6.91 20.37 -25.82
C LEU A 53 5.95 19.67 -26.79
N LEU A 54 4.64 19.91 -26.66
CA LEU A 54 3.64 19.40 -27.59
C LEU A 54 3.84 19.97 -29.00
N THR A 55 4.11 21.27 -29.09
CA THR A 55 4.40 21.93 -30.37
C THR A 55 5.63 21.33 -31.03
N TYR A 56 6.70 21.10 -30.26
CA TYR A 56 7.93 20.45 -30.72
C TYR A 56 7.69 19.02 -31.19
N ALA A 57 6.95 18.21 -30.42
CA ALA A 57 6.63 16.82 -30.77
C ALA A 57 5.75 16.71 -32.02
N SER A 58 4.83 17.65 -32.24
CA SER A 58 3.97 17.69 -33.42
C SER A 58 4.68 18.10 -34.73
N GLY A 59 5.92 18.60 -34.64
CA GLY A 59 6.73 19.01 -35.79
C GLY A 59 7.76 17.98 -36.28
N VAL A 60 7.89 16.82 -35.63
CA VAL A 60 8.92 15.81 -35.96
C VAL A 60 8.28 14.60 -36.66
N THR A 61 8.42 14.49 -37.98
CA THR A 61 8.18 13.23 -38.70
C THR A 61 9.44 12.36 -38.63
N TYR A 62 9.34 11.21 -37.96
CA TYR A 62 10.41 10.20 -37.88
C TYR A 62 10.42 9.33 -39.14
N SER A 63 11.56 9.20 -39.82
CA SER A 63 11.80 8.16 -40.82
C SER A 63 12.74 7.10 -40.23
N GLU A 64 12.29 5.85 -40.15
CA GLU A 64 13.10 4.72 -39.67
C GLU A 64 14.32 4.46 -40.57
N PRO A 65 15.50 4.14 -40.01
CA PRO A 65 16.62 3.63 -40.79
C PRO A 65 16.42 2.15 -41.13
N ALA A 66 16.65 1.80 -42.40
CA ALA A 66 16.41 0.48 -42.96
C ALA A 66 17.33 -0.62 -42.37
N PHE A 67 16.72 -1.73 -41.95
CA PHE A 67 17.38 -2.98 -41.56
C PHE A 67 17.79 -3.77 -42.82
N VAL A 68 19.08 -4.08 -42.98
CA VAL A 68 19.57 -5.00 -44.03
C VAL A 68 19.69 -6.40 -43.41
N SER A 69 18.94 -7.36 -43.96
CA SER A 69 18.90 -8.76 -43.55
C SER A 69 20.16 -9.53 -43.99
N ALA A 70 20.78 -10.28 -43.06
CA ALA A 70 21.85 -11.23 -43.38
C ALA A 70 21.34 -12.69 -43.29
N GLU A 71 21.53 -13.45 -44.37
CA GLU A 71 21.26 -14.89 -44.46
C GLU A 71 22.39 -15.75 -43.83
N PRO A 72 22.12 -17.02 -43.43
CA PRO A 72 23.11 -17.86 -42.75
C PRO A 72 23.86 -18.79 -43.71
N LYS A 73 25.21 -18.79 -43.69
CA LYS A 73 26.02 -19.86 -44.29
C LYS A 73 27.22 -20.30 -43.43
N ARG A 74 27.08 -21.52 -42.92
CA ARG A 74 28.08 -22.60 -42.69
C ARG A 74 29.54 -22.22 -42.43
N THR A 75 30.02 -22.59 -41.25
CA THR A 75 31.44 -22.70 -40.90
C THR A 75 32.03 -24.06 -41.30
N ARG A 76 33.22 -24.03 -41.91
CA ARG A 76 34.19 -25.15 -41.96
C ARG A 76 35.48 -24.69 -41.27
N SER A 77 35.96 -25.59 -40.42
CA SER A 77 37.23 -25.76 -39.71
C SER A 77 38.56 -25.26 -40.36
N LEU A 78 39.47 -24.67 -39.56
CA LEU A 78 40.84 -25.15 -39.17
C LEU A 78 41.82 -24.00 -38.79
N ASP A 79 42.40 -24.13 -37.59
CA ASP A 79 43.82 -23.95 -37.16
C ASP A 79 44.57 -22.59 -37.05
N LEU A 80 44.97 -22.26 -35.78
CA LEU A 80 46.34 -22.00 -35.22
C LEU A 80 47.26 -20.91 -35.88
N VAL A 81 47.97 -19.97 -35.25
CA VAL A 81 48.44 -19.63 -33.86
C VAL A 81 48.78 -18.09 -33.78
N PRO A 82 49.55 -17.48 -32.81
CA PRO A 82 49.13 -16.29 -32.06
C PRO A 82 49.96 -15.00 -32.34
N ALA A 83 49.46 -13.82 -31.97
CA ALA A 83 50.31 -12.65 -31.80
C ALA A 83 49.73 -11.65 -30.80
N GLN A 84 50.60 -11.24 -29.89
CA GLN A 84 50.44 -10.20 -28.88
C GLN A 84 49.99 -8.86 -29.49
N LEU A 85 49.18 -8.07 -28.77
CA LEU A 85 49.43 -6.64 -28.50
C LEU A 85 48.23 -5.99 -27.76
N GLU A 86 48.58 -5.40 -26.62
CA GLU A 86 48.13 -4.11 -26.08
C GLU A 86 46.71 -3.89 -25.53
N CYS A 87 46.76 -3.44 -24.27
CA CYS A 87 45.72 -2.84 -23.45
C CYS A 87 44.81 -1.84 -24.21
N VAL A 88 43.50 -2.03 -24.11
CA VAL A 88 42.55 -0.94 -23.87
C VAL A 88 41.42 -1.49 -22.99
N SER A 89 41.49 -1.23 -21.69
CA SER A 89 40.39 -1.47 -20.75
C SER A 89 40.15 -0.17 -20.00
N PHE A 90 39.19 0.64 -20.43
CA PHE A 90 38.76 1.81 -19.64
C PHE A 90 37.34 2.32 -19.89
N GLU A 91 36.44 1.54 -20.49
CA GLU A 91 35.04 1.97 -20.69
C GLU A 91 33.98 1.01 -20.12
N GLU A 92 34.35 -0.18 -19.63
CA GLU A 92 33.42 -1.13 -18.97
C GLU A 92 33.30 -0.95 -17.43
N SER A 93 34.04 -0.03 -16.82
CA SER A 93 34.10 0.12 -15.35
C SER A 93 33.02 1.03 -14.75
N ILE A 94 32.50 2.01 -15.51
CA ILE A 94 31.60 3.04 -14.96
C ILE A 94 30.18 2.49 -14.75
N GLU A 95 29.65 1.70 -15.70
CA GLU A 95 28.31 1.11 -15.58
C GLU A 95 28.22 0.08 -14.44
N ASN A 96 29.31 -0.63 -14.17
CA ASN A 96 29.40 -1.60 -13.09
C ASN A 96 29.48 -0.93 -11.70
N GLU A 97 30.13 0.23 -11.60
CA GLU A 97 30.20 1.00 -10.34
C GLU A 97 28.84 1.60 -9.95
N ASP A 98 28.10 2.18 -10.90
CA ASP A 98 26.77 2.77 -10.64
C ASP A 98 25.74 1.72 -10.18
N PHE A 99 25.75 0.53 -10.80
CA PHE A 99 24.89 -0.58 -10.37
C PHE A 99 25.27 -1.08 -8.97
N SER A 100 26.58 -1.10 -8.66
CA SER A 100 27.06 -1.52 -7.33
C SER A 100 26.66 -0.55 -6.22
N ILE A 101 26.65 0.76 -6.47
CA ILE A 101 26.24 1.79 -5.50
C ILE A 101 24.75 1.69 -5.21
N GLN A 102 23.91 1.59 -6.25
CA GLN A 102 22.46 1.45 -6.08
C GLN A 102 22.11 0.17 -5.31
N ALA A 103 22.79 -0.95 -5.61
CA ALA A 103 22.61 -2.19 -4.87
C ALA A 103 23.04 -2.05 -3.40
N ALA A 104 24.13 -1.33 -3.11
CA ALA A 104 24.59 -1.08 -1.74
C ALA A 104 23.63 -0.19 -0.95
N GLU A 105 23.11 0.89 -1.56
CA GLU A 105 22.09 1.75 -0.95
C GLU A 105 20.80 0.97 -0.68
N GLN A 106 20.37 0.15 -1.64
CA GLN A 106 19.20 -0.72 -1.48
C GLN A 106 19.38 -1.69 -0.31
N GLU A 107 20.51 -2.38 -0.24
CA GLU A 107 20.82 -3.32 0.85
C GLU A 107 20.86 -2.60 2.21
N GLN A 108 21.45 -1.41 2.28
CA GLN A 108 21.46 -0.62 3.50
C GLN A 108 20.04 -0.24 3.96
N VAL A 109 19.18 0.18 3.03
CA VAL A 109 17.76 0.47 3.33
C VAL A 109 17.03 -0.77 3.83
N LEU A 110 17.26 -1.95 3.21
CA LEU A 110 16.66 -3.21 3.65
C LEU A 110 17.07 -3.57 5.09
N ARG A 111 18.35 -3.38 5.45
CA ARG A 111 18.86 -3.63 6.82
C ARG A 111 18.22 -2.70 7.85
N LEU A 112 18.08 -1.41 7.52
CA LEU A 112 17.42 -0.41 8.38
C LEU A 112 15.94 -0.74 8.58
N ASN A 113 15.25 -1.13 7.51
CA ASN A 113 13.86 -1.54 7.58
C ASN A 113 13.67 -2.81 8.42
N ALA A 114 14.60 -3.77 8.36
CA ALA A 114 14.54 -4.96 9.22
C ALA A 114 14.66 -4.60 10.72
N LEU A 115 15.49 -3.62 11.08
CA LEU A 115 15.57 -3.09 12.45
C LEU A 115 14.30 -2.35 12.85
N ALA A 116 13.77 -1.50 11.97
CA ALA A 116 12.56 -0.73 12.24
C ALA A 116 11.35 -1.65 12.42
N PHE A 117 11.28 -2.70 11.61
CA PHE A 117 10.27 -3.75 11.71
C PHE A 117 10.25 -4.39 13.11
N ARG A 118 11.41 -4.85 13.60
CA ARG A 118 11.52 -5.42 14.96
C ARG A 118 11.14 -4.42 16.04
N PHE A 119 11.59 -3.18 15.91
CA PHE A 119 11.23 -2.11 16.84
C PHE A 119 9.70 -1.96 16.93
N PHE A 120 9.01 -1.81 15.78
CA PHE A 120 7.56 -1.64 15.77
C PHE A 120 6.81 -2.86 16.32
N GLN A 121 7.27 -4.08 16.04
CA GLN A 121 6.68 -5.29 16.63
C GLN A 121 6.84 -5.30 18.15
N GLN A 122 8.05 -5.01 18.65
CA GLN A 122 8.32 -4.95 20.07
C GLN A 122 7.44 -3.92 20.80
N GLN A 123 7.19 -2.75 20.18
CA GLN A 123 6.28 -1.75 20.74
C GLN A 123 4.86 -2.32 20.92
N LEU A 124 4.33 -3.04 19.92
CA LEU A 124 3.01 -3.65 20.01
C LEU A 124 2.98 -4.79 21.04
N GLU A 125 4.02 -5.63 21.09
CA GLU A 125 4.12 -6.72 22.06
C GLU A 125 4.14 -6.21 23.51
N VAL A 126 4.86 -5.12 23.78
CA VAL A 126 4.88 -4.48 25.11
C VAL A 126 3.47 -4.01 25.51
N MET A 127 2.70 -3.47 24.56
CA MET A 127 1.31 -3.10 24.80
C MET A 127 0.42 -4.30 25.12
N GLN A 128 0.56 -5.40 24.38
CA GLN A 128 -0.21 -6.63 24.58
C GLN A 128 0.05 -7.26 25.96
N ARG A 129 1.31 -7.30 26.41
CA ARG A 129 1.69 -7.87 27.72
C ARG A 129 1.21 -7.04 28.91
N SER A 130 1.07 -5.73 28.72
CA SER A 130 0.76 -4.78 29.79
C SER A 130 -0.74 -4.50 29.97
N SER A 131 -1.63 -5.35 29.45
CA SER A 131 -3.07 -5.11 29.32
C SER A 131 -3.79 -4.71 30.62
N ALA A 132 -3.33 -5.19 31.78
CA ALA A 132 -3.90 -4.85 33.10
C ALA A 132 -3.52 -3.46 33.64
N SER A 133 -2.46 -2.81 33.11
CA SER A 133 -2.03 -1.45 33.48
C SER A 133 -1.78 -0.59 32.23
N ALA A 134 -2.47 -0.92 31.13
CA ALA A 134 -2.23 -0.35 29.83
C ALA A 134 -2.56 1.15 29.79
N SER A 135 -1.63 1.91 29.18
CA SER A 135 -1.86 3.31 28.82
C SER A 135 -3.11 3.45 27.95
N THR A 136 -3.71 4.64 27.91
CA THR A 136 -4.86 4.91 27.03
C THR A 136 -4.53 4.60 25.57
N GLU A 137 -3.31 4.95 25.13
CA GLU A 137 -2.80 4.64 23.80
C GLU A 137 -2.79 3.12 23.52
N ALA A 138 -2.26 2.31 24.44
CA ALA A 138 -2.24 0.86 24.30
C ALA A 138 -3.65 0.27 24.24
N ARG A 139 -4.58 0.76 25.08
CA ARG A 139 -5.99 0.32 25.04
C ARG A 139 -6.64 0.63 23.70
N ASP A 140 -6.40 1.81 23.14
CA ASP A 140 -6.97 2.22 21.86
C ASP A 140 -6.42 1.41 20.69
N VAL A 141 -5.12 1.12 20.70
CA VAL A 141 -4.45 0.26 19.72
C VAL A 141 -5.03 -1.16 19.74
N LEU A 142 -5.09 -1.78 20.91
CA LEU A 142 -5.57 -3.16 21.06
C LEU A 142 -7.05 -3.27 20.72
N ARG A 143 -7.88 -2.33 21.18
CA ARG A 143 -9.30 -2.25 20.81
C ARG A 143 -9.48 -2.09 19.31
N TYR A 144 -8.67 -1.26 18.65
CA TYR A 144 -8.75 -1.09 17.22
C TYR A 144 -8.45 -2.40 16.48
N LEU A 145 -7.38 -3.11 16.84
CA LEU A 145 -6.98 -4.34 16.17
C LEU A 145 -7.96 -5.49 16.43
N TYR A 146 -8.30 -5.74 17.69
CA TYR A 146 -9.01 -6.95 18.10
C TYR A 146 -10.53 -6.80 18.18
N GLU A 147 -11.04 -5.60 18.48
CA GLU A 147 -12.49 -5.39 18.61
C GLU A 147 -13.07 -4.69 17.37
N THR A 148 -12.42 -3.62 16.90
CA THR A 148 -12.93 -2.86 15.75
C THR A 148 -12.64 -3.55 14.43
N ARG A 149 -11.40 -4.03 14.25
CA ARG A 149 -10.96 -4.72 13.04
C ARG A 149 -11.00 -6.23 13.18
N ASN A 150 -11.34 -6.77 14.34
CA ASN A 150 -11.48 -8.22 14.56
C ASN A 150 -10.35 -9.05 13.91
N LEU A 151 -9.10 -8.57 14.03
CA LEU A 151 -7.91 -9.27 13.56
C LEU A 151 -7.51 -10.29 14.62
N THR A 152 -7.12 -11.48 14.19
CA THR A 152 -6.61 -12.51 15.10
C THR A 152 -5.15 -12.23 15.47
N ALA A 153 -4.70 -12.77 16.61
CA ALA A 153 -3.28 -12.73 16.97
C ALA A 153 -2.40 -13.38 15.89
N HIS A 154 -2.87 -14.49 15.31
CA HIS A 154 -2.20 -15.14 14.19
C HIS A 154 -2.01 -14.20 12.98
N THR A 155 -3.05 -13.46 12.59
CA THR A 155 -2.94 -12.48 11.48
C THR A 155 -1.98 -11.36 11.81
N VAL A 156 -2.03 -10.84 13.04
CA VAL A 156 -1.10 -9.80 13.54
C VAL A 156 0.34 -10.29 13.42
N ASP A 157 0.62 -11.51 13.84
CA ASP A 157 1.96 -12.10 13.81
C ASP A 157 2.42 -12.45 12.39
N ALA A 158 1.56 -13.11 11.60
CA ALA A 158 1.86 -13.55 10.24
C ALA A 158 2.18 -12.38 9.30
N PHE A 159 1.48 -11.25 9.47
CA PHE A 159 1.79 -10.04 8.71
C PHE A 159 2.84 -9.16 9.38
N GLY A 160 3.24 -9.47 10.61
CA GLY A 160 4.18 -8.67 11.39
C GLY A 160 3.66 -7.26 11.67
N ILE A 161 2.37 -7.14 12.00
CA ILE A 161 1.79 -5.87 12.39
C ILE A 161 2.51 -5.35 13.64
N GLY A 162 2.88 -4.08 13.63
CA GLY A 162 3.54 -3.42 14.75
C GLY A 162 2.87 -2.10 15.10
N TYR A 163 3.53 -1.32 15.94
CA TYR A 163 3.05 0.00 16.34
C TYR A 163 4.18 1.04 16.36
N ALA A 164 3.93 2.20 15.77
CA ALA A 164 4.77 3.37 15.90
C ALA A 164 4.21 4.25 17.04
N PRO A 165 4.94 4.41 18.16
CA PRO A 165 4.50 5.20 19.31
C PRO A 165 4.11 6.63 18.93
N LEU A 166 3.17 7.23 19.68
CA LEU A 166 2.83 8.65 19.57
C LEU A 166 3.94 9.50 20.20
N HIS A 167 5.13 9.45 19.61
CA HIS A 167 6.31 10.16 20.05
C HIS A 167 7.08 10.68 18.83
N TRP A 168 7.78 11.81 18.98
CA TRP A 168 8.45 12.45 17.84
C TRP A 168 9.71 11.74 17.37
N ARG A 169 10.38 11.00 18.25
CA ARG A 169 11.74 10.48 18.02
C ARG A 169 11.97 9.08 18.61
N ALA A 170 10.91 8.30 18.83
CA ALA A 170 11.07 7.00 19.44
C ALA A 170 11.92 6.07 18.57
N LEU A 171 11.65 6.01 17.25
CA LEU A 171 12.43 5.19 16.33
C LEU A 171 13.83 5.78 16.12
N VAL A 172 13.95 7.09 15.89
CA VAL A 172 15.25 7.76 15.70
C VAL A 172 16.17 7.56 16.90
N GLN A 173 15.64 7.67 18.13
CA GLN A 173 16.41 7.45 19.35
C GLN A 173 16.91 6.01 19.42
N TYR A 174 16.03 5.05 19.19
CA TYR A 174 16.37 3.64 19.17
C TYR A 174 17.47 3.34 18.14
N MET A 175 17.30 3.83 16.91
CA MET A 175 18.19 3.57 15.78
C MET A 175 19.60 4.15 15.95
N LEU A 176 19.71 5.36 16.48
CA LEU A 176 21.00 6.06 16.58
C LEU A 176 21.76 5.71 17.87
N TYR A 177 21.06 5.35 18.96
CA TYR A 177 21.69 5.32 20.29
C TYR A 177 21.46 4.05 21.10
N GLU A 178 20.40 3.28 20.84
CA GLU A 178 20.04 2.13 21.71
C GLU A 178 20.42 0.79 21.07
N GLN A 179 20.10 0.61 19.78
CA GLN A 179 20.47 -0.59 19.05
C GLN A 179 21.98 -0.59 18.72
N THR A 180 22.59 -1.78 18.68
CA THR A 180 24.02 -1.96 18.41
C THR A 180 24.29 -2.94 17.28
N GLU A 181 23.24 -3.37 16.56
CA GLU A 181 23.33 -4.41 15.53
C GLU A 181 24.03 -3.92 14.27
N ILE A 182 23.73 -2.69 13.84
CA ILE A 182 24.36 -2.07 12.68
C ILE A 182 24.70 -0.60 12.98
N PRO A 183 25.78 -0.06 12.42
CA PRO A 183 26.01 1.38 12.47
C PRO A 183 24.92 2.09 11.66
N VAL A 184 24.30 3.10 12.26
CA VAL A 184 23.25 3.91 11.64
C VAL A 184 23.64 5.37 11.77
N VAL A 185 23.58 6.09 10.65
CA VAL A 185 23.77 7.55 10.61
C VAL A 185 22.45 8.25 10.27
N ALA A 186 22.40 9.56 10.48
CA ALA A 186 21.19 10.35 10.28
C ALA A 186 20.69 10.31 8.82
N GLU A 187 21.60 10.38 7.86
CA GLU A 187 21.33 10.38 6.43
C GLU A 187 20.67 9.07 5.98
N ASP A 188 21.11 7.95 6.52
CA ASP A 188 20.58 6.61 6.26
C ASP A 188 19.09 6.50 6.63
N LEU A 189 18.71 7.09 7.77
CA LEU A 189 17.31 7.11 8.22
C LEU A 189 16.41 7.96 7.31
N ILE A 190 16.96 9.03 6.73
CA ILE A 190 16.26 9.85 5.73
C ILE A 190 16.14 9.08 4.41
N LEU A 191 17.22 8.42 3.96
CA LEU A 191 17.27 7.62 2.74
C LEU A 191 16.26 6.46 2.78
N ALA A 192 16.16 5.79 3.93
CA ALA A 192 15.18 4.73 4.18
C ALA A 192 13.73 5.24 4.34
N GLY A 193 13.52 6.57 4.38
CA GLY A 193 12.20 7.16 4.58
C GLY A 193 11.62 6.94 5.98
N LEU A 194 12.47 6.65 6.98
CA LEU A 194 12.09 6.41 8.37
C LEU A 194 12.09 7.69 9.21
N ALA A 195 12.91 8.68 8.83
CA ALA A 195 13.02 9.97 9.53
C ALA A 195 12.97 11.17 8.58
N LYS A 196 12.61 12.34 9.12
CA LYS A 196 12.65 13.65 8.46
C LYS A 196 13.34 14.67 9.36
N THR A 197 13.84 15.76 8.77
CA THR A 197 14.47 16.86 9.50
C THR A 197 13.48 17.97 9.78
N ARG A 198 13.57 18.60 10.97
CA ARG A 198 12.83 19.83 11.26
C ARG A 198 13.42 20.96 10.41
N HIS A 199 12.59 21.71 9.68
CA HIS A 199 13.05 22.84 8.87
C HIS A 199 13.71 23.90 9.76
N THR A 200 15.04 23.90 9.86
CA THR A 200 15.82 24.94 10.54
C THR A 200 16.99 25.47 9.72
N ALA A 201 17.23 24.95 8.52
CA ALA A 201 18.25 25.48 7.61
C ALA A 201 17.59 26.16 6.41
N SER A 202 17.95 27.42 6.17
CA SER A 202 17.75 28.08 4.88
C SER A 202 18.27 27.17 3.77
N LYS A 203 17.54 27.06 2.65
CA LYS A 203 17.95 26.30 1.46
C LYS A 203 19.42 26.62 1.12
N GLY A 204 20.35 25.74 1.48
CA GLY A 204 21.78 25.92 1.19
C GLY A 204 22.74 25.47 2.30
N ASP A 205 22.37 25.54 3.58
CA ASP A 205 23.28 25.17 4.68
C ASP A 205 23.17 23.67 5.02
N LYS A 206 24.27 22.92 4.81
CA LYS A 206 24.40 21.56 5.32
C LYS A 206 24.56 21.63 6.84
N LEU A 207 23.60 21.07 7.57
CA LEU A 207 23.75 20.84 9.02
C LEU A 207 24.96 19.95 9.27
N ASN A 208 25.74 20.24 10.31
CA ASN A 208 26.76 19.30 10.77
C ASN A 208 26.12 18.01 11.31
N GLY A 209 26.87 16.89 11.33
CA GLY A 209 26.29 15.57 11.65
C GLY A 209 25.52 15.53 12.98
N ARG A 210 26.04 16.17 14.02
CA ARG A 210 25.38 16.21 15.35
C ARG A 210 24.11 17.07 15.36
N ALA A 211 24.09 18.20 14.66
CA ALA A 211 22.87 19.02 14.55
C ALA A 211 21.82 18.35 13.66
N LEU A 212 22.25 17.60 12.63
CA LEU A 212 21.36 16.81 11.80
C LEU A 212 20.66 15.73 12.65
N GLU A 213 21.42 14.93 13.39
CA GLU A 213 20.89 13.94 14.34
C GLU A 213 19.88 14.57 15.32
N GLN A 214 20.20 15.74 15.88
CA GLN A 214 19.31 16.47 16.80
C GLN A 214 18.08 17.09 16.11
N SER A 215 18.07 17.25 14.79
CA SER A 215 16.92 17.78 14.04
C SER A 215 15.95 16.71 13.56
N LEU A 216 16.33 15.43 13.61
CA LEU A 216 15.53 14.32 13.10
C LEU A 216 14.27 14.04 13.94
N TYR A 217 13.22 13.63 13.26
CA TYR A 217 11.99 13.11 13.85
C TYR A 217 11.43 11.95 13.00
N ASP A 218 10.72 11.03 13.65
CA ASP A 218 10.15 9.82 13.06
C ASP A 218 9.10 10.18 12.00
N VAL A 219 9.07 9.50 10.86
CA VAL A 219 8.02 9.69 9.85
C VAL A 219 6.67 9.18 10.34
N PHE A 220 6.67 8.02 11.01
CA PHE A 220 5.48 7.35 11.52
C PHE A 220 5.34 7.60 13.02
N ARG A 221 4.17 8.08 13.45
CA ARG A 221 3.88 8.43 14.84
C ARG A 221 2.41 8.13 15.15
N GLY A 222 2.14 7.43 16.24
CA GLY A 222 0.79 7.04 16.67
C GLY A 222 0.04 6.20 15.64
N ARG A 223 0.71 5.22 15.01
CA ARG A 223 0.18 4.45 13.87
C ARG A 223 0.34 2.96 14.06
N ILE A 224 -0.69 2.21 13.66
CA ILE A 224 -0.54 0.78 13.38
C ILE A 224 0.39 0.65 12.16
N MET A 225 1.47 -0.10 12.34
CA MET A 225 2.50 -0.30 11.32
C MET A 225 2.27 -1.62 10.60
N ILE A 226 2.18 -1.56 9.29
CA ILE A 226 1.96 -2.68 8.39
C ILE A 226 3.20 -2.78 7.50
N PRO A 227 4.08 -3.78 7.69
CA PRO A 227 5.29 -3.90 6.89
C PRO A 227 4.93 -4.25 5.44
N ILE A 228 5.62 -3.63 4.50
CA ILE A 228 5.51 -3.93 3.08
C ILE A 228 6.72 -4.77 2.69
N ARG A 229 6.47 -5.91 2.05
CA ARG A 229 7.48 -6.88 1.70
C ARG A 229 7.65 -7.03 0.19
N ASP A 230 8.87 -7.24 -0.26
CA ASP A 230 9.14 -7.69 -1.62
C ASP A 230 8.78 -9.17 -1.80
N VAL A 231 9.01 -9.71 -3.00
CA VAL A 231 8.66 -11.10 -3.32
C VAL A 231 9.52 -12.13 -2.58
N GLU A 232 10.69 -11.73 -2.09
CA GLU A 232 11.56 -12.51 -1.20
C GLU A 232 11.12 -12.46 0.26
N GLY A 233 10.17 -11.59 0.61
CA GLY A 233 9.66 -11.42 1.97
C GLY A 233 10.45 -10.41 2.81
N ARG A 234 11.41 -9.69 2.23
CA ARG A 234 12.21 -8.66 2.91
C ARG A 234 11.39 -7.39 3.07
N VAL A 235 11.54 -6.69 4.19
CA VAL A 235 10.79 -5.45 4.45
C VAL A 235 11.41 -4.30 3.67
N VAL A 236 10.68 -3.77 2.69
CA VAL A 236 11.11 -2.65 1.84
C VAL A 236 10.59 -1.30 2.32
N GLY A 237 9.53 -1.31 3.13
CA GLY A 237 8.92 -0.11 3.68
C GLY A 237 7.73 -0.44 4.57
N PHE A 238 6.94 0.58 4.90
CA PHE A 238 5.82 0.47 5.83
C PHE A 238 4.61 1.27 5.35
N GLY A 239 3.43 0.68 5.55
CA GLY A 239 2.16 1.40 5.65
C GLY A 239 1.86 1.72 7.11
N GLY A 240 1.32 2.90 7.37
CA GLY A 240 0.99 3.38 8.70
C GLY A 240 -0.45 3.85 8.77
N ARG A 241 -1.30 3.12 9.50
CA ARG A 241 -2.70 3.48 9.73
C ARG A 241 -2.82 4.26 11.03
N GLN A 242 -3.27 5.51 10.93
CA GLN A 242 -3.55 6.34 12.08
C GLN A 242 -4.83 5.90 12.78
N LEU A 243 -4.81 6.00 14.11
CA LEU A 243 -5.98 5.82 14.97
C LEU A 243 -6.65 7.17 15.20
N GLU A 244 -7.97 7.21 15.08
CA GLU A 244 -8.75 8.31 15.62
C GLU A 244 -8.89 8.05 17.12
N PHE A 245 -7.99 8.64 17.90
CA PHE A 245 -8.13 8.61 19.35
C PHE A 245 -9.43 9.32 19.69
N THR A 246 -10.42 8.57 20.16
CA THR A 246 -11.65 9.17 20.68
C THR A 246 -11.22 10.06 21.83
N ARG A 247 -11.29 11.38 21.67
CA ARG A 247 -11.27 12.27 22.84
C ARG A 247 -12.39 11.74 23.73
N CYS A 248 -12.06 11.25 24.92
CA CYS A 248 -13.08 11.08 25.95
C CYS A 248 -13.58 12.49 26.22
N VAL A 249 -14.65 12.87 25.53
CA VAL A 249 -15.40 14.05 25.87
C VAL A 249 -16.15 13.66 27.14
N GLU A 250 -15.62 14.06 28.29
CA GLU A 250 -16.43 14.18 29.50
C GLU A 250 -17.44 15.32 29.24
N THR A 251 -18.48 15.05 28.47
CA THR A 251 -19.68 15.87 28.40
C THR A 251 -20.85 15.07 28.92
N GLU A 252 -20.95 15.00 30.24
CA GLU A 252 -22.25 15.09 30.93
C GLU A 252 -22.12 15.99 32.16
N SER A 253 -21.64 17.22 31.95
CA SER A 253 -22.09 18.33 32.78
C SER A 253 -23.53 18.64 32.37
N ARG A 254 -24.48 18.04 33.07
CA ARG A 254 -25.90 18.38 33.01
C ARG A 254 -26.08 19.87 33.28
N VAL A 255 -26.30 20.65 32.22
CA VAL A 255 -27.00 21.93 32.34
C VAL A 255 -28.48 21.61 32.26
N LEU A 256 -29.10 21.47 33.44
CA LEU A 256 -30.54 21.47 33.61
C LEU A 256 -31.07 22.86 33.23
N GLU A 257 -31.72 22.97 32.08
CA GLU A 257 -32.65 24.07 31.84
C GLU A 257 -33.87 23.86 32.74
N HIS A 258 -34.02 24.75 33.72
CA HIS A 258 -35.19 24.89 34.55
C HIS A 258 -36.41 25.26 33.68
N VAL A 259 -37.32 24.31 33.47
CA VAL A 259 -38.73 24.60 33.19
C VAL A 259 -39.46 24.58 34.53
N THR A 260 -39.91 25.75 34.97
CA THR A 260 -40.78 25.88 36.15
C THR A 260 -42.19 25.41 35.80
N GLY A 261 -42.70 24.43 36.55
CA GLY A 261 -44.09 23.99 36.45
C GLY A 261 -44.43 22.95 37.52
N ASN A 262 -44.86 23.43 38.67
CA ASN A 262 -45.52 22.76 39.81
C ASN A 262 -45.88 21.27 39.66
N GLY A 263 -45.47 20.45 40.63
CA GLY A 263 -46.12 19.17 40.91
C GLY A 263 -45.31 18.18 41.76
N ALA A 264 -45.37 18.35 43.08
CA ALA A 264 -45.26 17.37 44.18
C ALA A 264 -44.43 16.07 44.04
N VAL A 265 -43.61 15.75 45.06
CA VAL A 265 -43.88 14.74 46.13
C VAL A 265 -42.62 14.55 47.00
N THR A 266 -42.87 14.22 48.26
CA THR A 266 -42.08 14.23 49.50
C THR A 266 -41.09 13.07 49.72
N ALA A 267 -39.89 13.41 50.24
CA ALA A 267 -39.06 12.82 51.31
C ALA A 267 -38.92 11.30 51.51
N TYR A 268 -37.66 10.80 51.57
CA TYR A 268 -36.97 10.23 52.76
C TYR A 268 -35.42 10.27 52.57
N PRO A 269 -34.60 10.20 53.65
CA PRO A 269 -33.19 10.63 53.67
C PRO A 269 -32.14 9.51 53.90
N SER A 270 -30.89 9.88 53.58
CA SER A 270 -29.58 9.56 54.22
C SER A 270 -29.04 8.12 54.38
N GLU A 271 -27.73 8.05 54.14
CA GLU A 271 -26.73 6.94 54.18
C GLU A 271 -26.71 6.08 55.48
N PRO A 272 -25.85 5.02 55.56
CA PRO A 272 -24.51 5.28 56.12
C PRO A 272 -23.33 4.38 55.65
N SER A 273 -22.13 4.99 55.70
CA SER A 273 -20.87 4.48 56.27
C SER A 273 -20.06 3.33 55.65
N VAL A 274 -18.75 3.59 55.64
CA VAL A 274 -17.61 2.77 55.20
C VAL A 274 -16.97 2.06 56.40
N SER A 275 -16.41 0.84 56.20
CA SER A 275 -15.11 0.31 56.72
C SER A 275 -15.16 -1.23 56.97
N PRO A 276 -14.05 -1.93 57.30
CA PRO A 276 -12.88 -2.24 56.47
C PRO A 276 -12.46 -3.73 56.60
N LEU A 277 -11.50 -4.23 55.80
CA LEU A 277 -10.66 -5.38 56.21
C LEU A 277 -9.34 -5.44 55.43
N PHE A 278 -8.32 -4.85 56.05
CA PHE A 278 -6.91 -5.11 55.80
C PHE A 278 -6.26 -5.31 57.17
N SER A 279 -5.77 -6.53 57.46
CA SER A 279 -4.60 -6.74 58.33
C SER A 279 -4.24 -8.22 58.39
N ALA A 280 -3.05 -8.57 57.90
CA ALA A 280 -2.00 -9.25 58.67
C ALA A 280 -0.94 -9.81 57.71
N LEU A 281 0.24 -9.20 57.70
CA LEU A 281 1.55 -9.87 57.84
C LEU A 281 2.68 -8.86 57.56
N LYS A 282 3.09 -8.17 58.63
CA LYS A 282 4.48 -7.72 58.79
C LYS A 282 5.21 -8.80 59.59
N SER A 283 6.27 -9.37 59.04
CA SER A 283 7.49 -9.67 59.83
C SER A 283 8.65 -10.14 58.95
N ASN A 284 9.77 -9.45 59.13
CA ASN A 284 11.15 -9.93 59.11
C ASN A 284 11.87 -10.17 57.76
N GLY A 285 12.93 -9.38 57.52
CA GLY A 285 14.02 -9.82 56.66
C GLY A 285 14.88 -8.71 56.05
N ARG A 286 15.79 -8.14 56.84
CA ARG A 286 17.10 -7.55 56.49
C ARG A 286 17.41 -7.28 54.99
N PHE A 287 17.66 -6.01 54.65
CA PHE A 287 18.79 -5.66 53.78
C PHE A 287 19.46 -4.36 54.26
N THR A 288 20.77 -4.44 54.35
CA THR A 288 21.74 -3.50 54.93
C THR A 288 22.05 -2.33 54.01
N ALA A 289 22.28 -1.17 54.63
CA ALA A 289 22.74 0.06 53.99
C ALA A 289 24.24 0.02 53.63
N ILE A 290 24.55 0.45 52.40
CA ILE A 290 25.84 0.97 51.90
C ILE A 290 25.42 1.86 50.70
N SER A 291 25.78 3.13 50.49
CA SER A 291 26.64 4.10 51.16
C SER A 291 26.17 5.52 50.77
N GLU A 292 26.49 6.47 51.63
CA GLU A 292 25.95 7.82 51.74
C GLU A 292 26.66 8.84 50.83
N GLU A 293 26.94 8.49 49.57
CA GLU A 293 27.92 9.23 48.73
C GLU A 293 27.37 9.71 47.37
N ILE A 294 26.06 10.01 47.27
CA ILE A 294 25.45 10.67 46.09
C ILE A 294 24.61 11.90 46.50
N ARG A 295 24.69 12.38 47.76
CA ARG A 295 23.81 13.45 48.25
C ARG A 295 24.31 14.89 48.02
N ASN A 296 25.55 15.10 47.56
CA ASN A 296 26.13 16.44 47.42
C ASN A 296 26.82 16.69 46.08
N ARG A 297 26.08 16.60 44.96
CA ARG A 297 26.45 17.30 43.72
C ARG A 297 25.46 18.45 43.45
N PRO A 298 25.93 19.67 43.14
CA PRO A 298 25.03 20.78 42.83
C PRO A 298 24.29 20.48 41.52
N LEU A 299 22.96 20.58 41.58
CA LEU A 299 22.07 20.50 40.42
C LEU A 299 22.39 21.66 39.45
N PRO A 300 22.61 21.40 38.14
CA PRO A 300 22.68 22.48 37.17
C PRO A 300 21.33 23.20 37.11
N SER A 301 21.40 24.52 37.18
CA SER A 301 20.28 25.44 37.19
C SER A 301 19.40 25.32 35.94
N LYS A 302 18.09 25.13 36.18
CA LYS A 302 16.93 25.50 35.33
C LYS A 302 17.23 25.65 33.83
N ALA A 303 17.20 24.54 33.10
CA ALA A 303 16.64 24.54 31.76
C ALA A 303 15.16 24.20 31.92
N GLU A 304 14.26 25.12 31.60
CA GLU A 304 12.82 24.91 31.57
C GLU A 304 12.53 23.75 30.60
N THR A 305 12.34 22.55 31.12
CA THR A 305 11.66 21.48 30.39
C THR A 305 10.22 21.90 30.27
N ALA A 306 9.90 22.59 29.17
CA ALA A 306 8.53 22.81 28.75
C ALA A 306 7.85 21.44 28.67
N VAL A 307 6.95 21.19 29.62
CA VAL A 307 5.94 20.14 29.53
C VAL A 307 5.19 20.40 28.22
N PRO A 308 5.13 19.46 27.25
CA PRO A 308 4.38 19.71 26.04
C PRO A 308 2.90 19.78 26.42
N THR A 309 2.35 20.99 26.35
CA THR A 309 0.93 21.25 26.18
C THR A 309 0.38 20.40 25.03
N LEU A 310 -0.86 19.91 25.20
CA LEU A 310 -1.77 19.18 24.29
C LEU A 310 -1.26 18.93 22.85
N PRO A 311 -1.45 17.72 22.29
CA PRO A 311 -0.94 17.38 20.96
C PRO A 311 -1.47 18.36 19.92
N ASP A 312 -0.54 19.16 19.40
CA ASP A 312 -0.70 20.11 18.32
C ASP A 312 -1.42 19.43 17.15
N GLU A 313 -2.38 20.09 16.47
CA GLU A 313 -3.11 19.47 15.34
C GLU A 313 -2.16 18.99 14.22
N THR A 314 -0.92 19.50 14.21
CA THR A 314 0.20 19.10 13.37
C THR A 314 0.75 17.69 13.65
N MET A 315 0.44 17.08 14.79
CA MET A 315 0.89 15.73 15.14
C MET A 315 0.15 14.64 14.33
N PHE A 316 -1.08 14.94 13.90
CA PHE A 316 -1.98 13.99 13.27
C PHE A 316 -1.94 14.16 11.74
N GLY A 317 -1.36 13.16 11.07
CA GLY A 317 -1.17 13.14 9.62
C GLY A 317 -2.37 12.57 8.85
N PRO A 318 -2.17 12.11 7.60
CA PRO A 318 -3.24 11.45 6.83
C PRO A 318 -3.65 10.12 7.49
N LYS A 319 -4.90 9.67 7.25
CA LYS A 319 -5.43 8.40 7.76
C LYS A 319 -4.51 7.21 7.45
N TYR A 320 -3.97 7.17 6.23
CA TYR A 320 -2.92 6.25 5.83
C TYR A 320 -1.69 7.03 5.36
N LEU A 321 -0.51 6.55 5.74
CA LEU A 321 0.78 7.06 5.32
C LEU A 321 1.64 5.89 4.88
N ASN A 322 2.30 6.00 3.74
CA ASN A 322 3.29 4.99 3.31
C ASN A 322 4.69 5.59 3.39
N THR A 323 5.69 4.73 3.46
CA THR A 323 7.09 5.09 3.18
C THR A 323 7.16 5.84 1.84
N PRO A 324 7.90 6.96 1.73
CA PRO A 324 8.16 7.62 0.45
C PRO A 324 8.96 6.71 -0.48
N GLU A 325 9.17 7.12 -1.75
CA GLU A 325 10.06 6.37 -2.65
C GLU A 325 11.49 6.29 -2.08
N THR A 326 12.06 5.09 -2.05
CA THR A 326 13.43 4.81 -1.58
C THR A 326 14.13 3.86 -2.55
N PRO A 327 15.45 3.64 -2.43
CA PRO A 327 16.16 2.62 -3.21
C PRO A 327 15.56 1.21 -3.11
N ALA A 328 14.90 0.87 -1.99
CA ALA A 328 14.28 -0.44 -1.80
C ALA A 328 12.77 -0.45 -2.09
N PHE A 329 12.10 0.71 -2.09
CA PHE A 329 10.64 0.80 -2.18
C PHE A 329 10.18 1.67 -3.33
N HIS A 330 9.52 1.02 -4.29
CA HIS A 330 8.84 1.67 -5.39
C HIS A 330 7.35 1.35 -5.36
N LYS A 331 6.54 2.34 -5.03
CA LYS A 331 5.10 2.17 -4.82
C LYS A 331 4.38 1.68 -6.08
N SER A 332 4.92 1.99 -7.26
CA SER A 332 4.37 1.60 -8.56
C SER A 332 4.73 0.17 -8.99
N ARG A 333 5.61 -0.53 -8.26
CA ARG A 333 6.17 -1.82 -8.63
C ARG A 333 6.05 -2.86 -7.52
N ILE A 334 5.05 -2.71 -6.65
CA ILE A 334 4.87 -3.60 -5.51
C ILE A 334 3.40 -3.81 -5.19
N LEU A 335 3.04 -5.05 -4.87
CA LEU A 335 1.70 -5.41 -4.44
C LEU A 335 1.78 -5.92 -3.01
N PHE A 336 1.01 -5.32 -2.10
CA PHE A 336 0.89 -5.83 -0.74
C PHE A 336 0.18 -7.18 -0.75
N GLY A 337 0.61 -8.10 0.11
CA GLY A 337 0.13 -9.49 0.12
C GLY A 337 0.88 -10.41 -0.84
N MET A 338 1.62 -9.88 -1.82
CA MET A 338 2.30 -10.69 -2.83
C MET A 338 3.32 -11.67 -2.23
N ALA A 339 4.08 -11.24 -1.22
CA ALA A 339 5.03 -12.11 -0.52
C ALA A 339 4.33 -13.33 0.10
N GLN A 340 3.21 -13.08 0.80
CA GLN A 340 2.40 -14.10 1.47
C GLN A 340 1.74 -15.07 0.48
N VAL A 341 1.30 -14.57 -0.68
CA VAL A 341 0.78 -15.39 -1.78
C VAL A 341 1.89 -16.30 -2.33
N MET A 342 3.07 -15.73 -2.60
CA MET A 342 4.20 -16.46 -3.17
C MET A 342 4.74 -17.52 -2.20
N GLU A 343 4.74 -17.25 -0.90
CA GLU A 343 5.12 -18.24 0.12
C GLU A 343 4.22 -19.48 0.07
N ARG A 344 2.90 -19.29 -0.02
CA ARG A 344 1.94 -20.39 -0.14
C ARG A 344 2.09 -21.18 -1.43
N ILE A 345 2.44 -20.49 -2.52
CA ILE A 345 2.75 -21.13 -3.81
C ILE A 345 4.05 -21.93 -3.76
N ARG A 346 5.09 -21.43 -3.09
CA ARG A 346 6.40 -22.09 -2.97
C ARG A 346 6.39 -23.27 -2.01
N SER A 347 5.56 -23.21 -0.97
CA SER A 347 5.51 -24.19 0.12
C SER A 347 4.10 -24.74 0.34
N PRO A 348 3.44 -25.35 -0.66
CA PRO A 348 2.02 -25.70 -0.59
C PRO A 348 1.70 -26.70 0.54
N GLU A 349 2.61 -27.63 0.83
CA GLU A 349 2.50 -28.58 1.95
C GLU A 349 2.38 -27.91 3.33
N ALA A 350 3.02 -26.75 3.53
CA ALA A 350 2.94 -26.02 4.80
C ALA A 350 1.58 -25.34 5.01
N PHE A 351 0.79 -25.19 3.95
CA PHE A 351 -0.50 -24.48 3.95
C PHE A 351 -1.63 -25.34 3.38
N ALA A 352 -1.53 -26.66 3.48
CA ALA A 352 -2.43 -27.60 2.80
C ALA A 352 -3.93 -27.31 3.05
N ASP A 353 -4.29 -26.93 4.27
CA ASP A 353 -5.66 -26.59 4.66
C ASP A 353 -6.16 -25.32 3.94
N GLU A 354 -5.30 -24.33 3.74
CA GLU A 354 -5.64 -23.07 3.07
C GLU A 354 -5.82 -23.24 1.55
N TRP A 355 -5.21 -24.27 0.95
CA TRP A 355 -5.38 -24.57 -0.48
C TRP A 355 -6.78 -25.08 -0.81
N THR A 356 -7.54 -25.57 0.17
CA THR A 356 -8.92 -26.04 -0.05
C THR A 356 -9.83 -24.97 -0.64
N THR A 357 -9.65 -23.70 -0.27
CA THR A 357 -10.38 -22.56 -0.83
C THR A 357 -10.09 -22.40 -2.33
N VAL A 358 -8.81 -22.47 -2.71
CA VAL A 358 -8.38 -22.39 -4.12
C VAL A 358 -8.87 -23.60 -4.90
N ASP A 359 -8.87 -24.79 -4.29
CA ASP A 359 -9.39 -25.99 -4.92
C ASP A 359 -10.90 -25.89 -5.22
N GLN A 360 -11.66 -25.12 -4.43
CA GLN A 360 -13.08 -24.86 -4.66
C GLN A 360 -13.35 -23.79 -5.73
N VAL A 361 -12.58 -22.69 -5.74
CA VAL A 361 -12.84 -21.56 -6.64
C VAL A 361 -11.98 -21.57 -7.91
N GLY A 362 -10.96 -22.42 -7.97
CA GLY A 362 -9.97 -22.43 -9.05
C GLY A 362 -8.89 -21.35 -8.89
N PRO A 363 -7.87 -21.34 -9.76
CA PRO A 363 -6.76 -20.38 -9.69
C PRO A 363 -7.28 -18.95 -9.89
N CYS A 364 -7.25 -18.13 -8.84
CA CYS A 364 -7.60 -16.73 -8.95
C CYS A 364 -6.73 -15.82 -8.07
N VAL A 365 -6.51 -14.59 -8.53
CA VAL A 365 -5.85 -13.52 -7.80
C VAL A 365 -6.83 -12.35 -7.69
N ILE A 366 -7.03 -11.82 -6.49
CA ILE A 366 -7.95 -10.70 -6.25
C ILE A 366 -7.14 -9.44 -5.96
N LEU A 367 -7.31 -8.41 -6.77
CA LEU A 367 -6.79 -7.08 -6.48
C LEU A 367 -7.83 -6.27 -5.72
N VAL A 368 -7.49 -5.89 -4.49
CA VAL A 368 -8.29 -5.03 -3.61
C VAL A 368 -7.61 -3.67 -3.37
N GLU A 369 -8.31 -2.73 -2.76
CA GLU A 369 -7.83 -1.35 -2.57
C GLU A 369 -6.81 -1.18 -1.44
N GLY A 370 -7.05 -1.82 -0.29
CA GLY A 370 -6.35 -1.50 0.94
C GLY A 370 -5.62 -2.66 1.62
N TYR A 371 -4.71 -2.30 2.53
CA TYR A 371 -4.03 -3.26 3.41
C TYR A 371 -5.02 -4.08 4.25
N LEU A 372 -6.05 -3.41 4.77
CA LEU A 372 -7.02 -4.04 5.68
C LEU A 372 -7.88 -5.08 4.96
N ASP A 373 -8.19 -4.84 3.69
CA ASP A 373 -8.89 -5.80 2.83
C ASP A 373 -8.05 -7.07 2.66
N VAL A 374 -6.76 -6.92 2.33
CA VAL A 374 -5.83 -8.04 2.22
C VAL A 374 -5.69 -8.78 3.54
N LEU A 375 -5.49 -8.07 4.66
CA LEU A 375 -5.38 -8.68 5.98
C LEU A 375 -6.62 -9.49 6.35
N ARG A 376 -7.82 -8.93 6.13
CA ARG A 376 -9.07 -9.62 6.40
C ARG A 376 -9.25 -10.84 5.50
N LEU A 377 -9.02 -10.69 4.20
CA LEU A 377 -9.20 -11.78 3.24
C LEU A 377 -8.23 -12.94 3.54
N HIS A 378 -6.97 -12.63 3.82
CA HIS A 378 -5.99 -13.66 4.22
C HIS A 378 -6.36 -14.35 5.53
N GLN A 379 -6.85 -13.60 6.53
CA GLN A 379 -7.31 -14.18 7.79
C GLN A 379 -8.42 -15.22 7.58
N GLU A 380 -9.30 -15.01 6.61
CA GLU A 380 -10.39 -15.92 6.29
C GLU A 380 -10.03 -16.97 5.23
N GLY A 381 -8.73 -17.20 4.98
CA GLY A 381 -8.26 -18.22 4.03
C GLY A 381 -8.41 -17.82 2.55
N ILE A 382 -8.72 -16.56 2.26
CA ILE A 382 -8.71 -15.97 0.91
C ILE A 382 -7.34 -15.31 0.69
N TRP A 383 -6.30 -16.14 0.80
CA TRP A 383 -4.89 -15.71 0.82
C TRP A 383 -4.35 -15.26 -0.54
N PHE A 384 -5.12 -15.41 -1.61
CA PHE A 384 -4.77 -14.98 -2.97
C PHE A 384 -5.21 -13.53 -3.26
N ALA A 385 -5.48 -12.74 -2.22
CA ALA A 385 -5.76 -11.32 -2.30
C ALA A 385 -4.48 -10.47 -2.20
N VAL A 386 -4.39 -9.41 -3.00
CA VAL A 386 -3.30 -8.44 -3.04
C VAL A 386 -3.82 -7.02 -3.21
N ALA A 387 -3.04 -6.01 -2.85
CA ALA A 387 -3.45 -4.60 -2.98
C ALA A 387 -2.38 -3.70 -3.62
N ALA A 388 -2.83 -2.73 -4.41
CA ALA A 388 -2.01 -1.61 -4.86
C ALA A 388 -2.03 -0.52 -3.76
N LEU A 389 -0.88 0.00 -3.35
CA LEU A 389 -0.69 0.70 -2.07
C LEU A 389 -1.30 2.11 -1.96
N GLY A 390 -2.54 2.37 -2.36
CA GLY A 390 -3.12 3.72 -2.37
C GLY A 390 -2.54 4.60 -3.48
N THR A 391 -2.21 4.00 -4.61
CA THR A 391 -1.95 4.64 -5.91
C THR A 391 -2.88 4.01 -6.93
N SER A 392 -3.14 4.71 -8.03
CA SER A 392 -3.73 4.07 -9.19
C SER A 392 -2.90 2.86 -9.62
N VAL A 393 -3.57 1.79 -10.07
CA VAL A 393 -2.93 0.61 -10.64
C VAL A 393 -2.05 1.05 -11.83
N THR A 394 -0.85 0.48 -11.91
CA THR A 394 0.19 0.84 -12.90
C THR A 394 0.46 -0.35 -13.84
N PRO A 395 1.16 -0.14 -14.97
CA PRO A 395 1.55 -1.23 -15.85
C PRO A 395 2.40 -2.29 -15.14
N SER A 396 3.27 -1.87 -14.22
CA SER A 396 4.09 -2.79 -13.43
C SER A 396 3.26 -3.61 -12.44
N HIS A 397 2.24 -3.01 -11.79
CA HIS A 397 1.31 -3.79 -10.96
C HIS A 397 0.58 -4.87 -11.78
N PHE A 398 0.18 -4.53 -13.01
CA PHE A 398 -0.45 -5.52 -13.88
C PHE A 398 0.50 -6.68 -14.22
N GLN A 399 1.75 -6.40 -14.57
CA GLN A 399 2.74 -7.44 -14.82
C GLN A 399 2.91 -8.37 -13.61
N LEU A 400 2.92 -7.83 -12.39
CA LEU A 400 2.97 -8.62 -11.15
C LEU A 400 1.70 -9.49 -10.97
N LEU A 401 0.52 -8.97 -11.27
CA LEU A 401 -0.73 -9.75 -11.25
C LEU A 401 -0.71 -10.91 -12.25
N VAL A 402 -0.21 -10.67 -13.46
CA VAL A 402 -0.06 -11.71 -14.50
C VAL A 402 0.94 -12.77 -14.05
N GLN A 403 2.05 -12.37 -13.45
CA GLN A 403 3.03 -13.30 -12.88
C GLN A 403 2.41 -14.15 -11.78
N LEU A 404 1.68 -13.54 -10.83
CA LEU A 404 0.95 -14.27 -9.78
C LEU A 404 -0.06 -15.25 -10.35
N ALA A 405 -0.88 -14.82 -11.32
CA ALA A 405 -1.86 -15.67 -11.98
C ALA A 405 -1.18 -16.86 -12.69
N GLN A 406 -0.02 -16.64 -13.30
CA GLN A 406 0.77 -17.70 -13.94
C GLN A 406 1.30 -18.71 -12.91
N HIS A 407 1.88 -18.23 -11.82
CA HIS A 407 2.40 -19.07 -10.74
C HIS A 407 1.29 -19.90 -10.09
N LEU A 408 0.17 -19.26 -9.75
CA LEU A 408 -0.98 -19.93 -9.15
C LEU A 408 -1.62 -20.93 -10.13
N GLY A 409 -1.73 -20.57 -11.41
CA GLY A 409 -2.22 -21.47 -12.47
C GLY A 409 -1.39 -22.74 -12.59
N ARG A 410 -0.06 -22.63 -12.59
CA ARG A 410 0.84 -23.79 -12.63
C ARG A 410 0.70 -24.65 -11.38
N ALA A 411 0.65 -24.04 -10.20
CA ALA A 411 0.47 -24.76 -8.94
C ALA A 411 -0.87 -25.51 -8.90
N CYS A 412 -1.94 -24.89 -9.39
CA CYS A 412 -3.27 -25.50 -9.47
C CYS A 412 -3.35 -26.60 -10.53
N ALA A 413 -2.72 -26.44 -11.70
CA ALA A 413 -2.77 -27.43 -12.78
C ALA A 413 -2.25 -28.81 -12.31
N HIS A 414 -1.19 -28.81 -11.49
CA HIS A 414 -0.67 -30.03 -10.88
C HIS A 414 -1.63 -30.66 -9.85
N ARG A 415 -2.43 -29.85 -9.14
CA ARG A 415 -3.32 -30.28 -8.06
C ARG A 415 -4.71 -30.71 -8.54
N LEU A 416 -5.31 -29.90 -9.42
CA LEU A 416 -6.72 -29.98 -9.79
C LEU A 416 -6.99 -30.82 -11.04
N GLN A 417 -5.95 -31.20 -11.79
CA GLN A 417 -6.09 -31.88 -13.10
C GLN A 417 -7.14 -31.18 -14.00
N SER A 418 -7.18 -29.86 -13.93
CA SER A 418 -8.22 -29.03 -14.52
C SER A 418 -7.59 -27.98 -15.43
N ASP A 419 -8.19 -27.78 -16.60
CA ASP A 419 -7.82 -26.73 -17.58
C ASP A 419 -8.43 -25.35 -17.22
N GLN A 420 -8.77 -25.14 -15.95
CA GLN A 420 -9.27 -23.85 -15.50
C GLN A 420 -8.21 -22.76 -15.70
N ARG A 421 -8.58 -21.75 -16.47
CA ARG A 421 -7.72 -20.59 -16.74
C ARG A 421 -7.60 -19.75 -15.47
N PRO A 422 -6.40 -19.25 -15.13
CA PRO A 422 -6.21 -18.34 -14.02
C PRO A 422 -7.09 -17.10 -14.16
N ARG A 423 -7.66 -16.64 -13.07
CA ARG A 423 -8.56 -15.48 -13.03
C ARG A 423 -7.89 -14.31 -12.31
N ILE A 424 -7.85 -13.14 -12.92
CA ILE A 424 -7.47 -11.88 -12.27
C ILE A 424 -8.76 -11.11 -12.02
N ILE A 425 -9.11 -10.94 -10.74
CA ILE A 425 -10.35 -10.29 -10.31
C ILE A 425 -10.00 -8.91 -9.75
N LEU A 426 -10.52 -7.87 -10.39
CA LEU A 426 -10.46 -6.50 -9.88
C LEU A 426 -11.67 -6.27 -8.97
N GLN A 427 -11.43 -6.14 -7.67
CA GLN A 427 -12.44 -5.80 -6.66
C GLN A 427 -12.03 -4.47 -6.02
N LEU A 428 -12.30 -3.39 -6.74
CA LEU A 428 -12.00 -2.03 -6.31
C LEU A 428 -13.23 -1.38 -5.63
N ASP A 429 -13.00 -0.27 -4.93
CA ASP A 429 -14.07 0.45 -4.24
C ASP A 429 -15.13 0.90 -5.27
N GLN A 430 -16.41 0.83 -4.88
CA GLN A 430 -17.53 1.16 -5.77
C GLN A 430 -17.85 2.66 -5.80
N ASP A 431 -16.90 3.49 -5.38
CA ASP A 431 -16.99 4.94 -5.49
C ASP A 431 -16.50 5.43 -6.86
N GLU A 432 -16.66 6.72 -7.12
CA GLU A 432 -16.27 7.31 -8.40
C GLU A 432 -14.77 7.16 -8.68
N ALA A 433 -13.92 7.09 -7.64
CA ALA A 433 -12.48 6.92 -7.79
C ALA A 433 -12.12 5.48 -8.17
N GLY A 434 -12.70 4.48 -7.51
CA GLY A 434 -12.49 3.06 -7.81
C GLY A 434 -13.06 2.64 -9.16
N ILE A 435 -14.20 3.21 -9.59
CA ILE A 435 -14.73 3.01 -10.96
C ILE A 435 -13.74 3.55 -12.00
N ARG A 436 -13.19 4.75 -11.80
CA ARG A 436 -12.16 5.32 -12.69
C ARG A 436 -10.88 4.49 -12.68
N ALA A 437 -10.48 3.99 -11.52
CA ALA A 437 -9.30 3.12 -11.38
C ALA A 437 -9.51 1.81 -12.14
N THR A 438 -10.69 1.21 -12.04
CA THR A 438 -11.07 0.00 -12.79
C THR A 438 -10.98 0.28 -14.30
N LYS A 439 -11.62 1.34 -14.80
CA LYS A 439 -11.59 1.69 -16.23
C LYS A 439 -10.18 1.92 -16.77
N ARG A 440 -9.37 2.69 -16.05
CA ARG A 440 -7.95 2.92 -16.41
C ARG A 440 -7.16 1.62 -16.43
N THR A 441 -7.41 0.74 -15.47
CA THR A 441 -6.77 -0.58 -15.40
C THR A 441 -7.16 -1.40 -16.62
N LEU A 442 -8.44 -1.43 -16.99
CA LEU A 442 -8.93 -2.14 -18.16
C LEU A 442 -8.33 -1.61 -19.47
N ASP A 443 -8.31 -0.29 -19.67
CA ASP A 443 -7.75 0.34 -20.87
C ASP A 443 -6.28 -0.03 -21.07
N MET A 444 -5.49 0.05 -19.98
CA MET A 444 -4.09 -0.34 -19.98
C MET A 444 -3.87 -1.82 -20.35
N PHE A 445 -4.79 -2.70 -19.94
CA PHE A 445 -4.69 -4.13 -20.27
C PHE A 445 -5.06 -4.37 -21.74
N LEU A 446 -6.04 -3.63 -22.27
CA LEU A 446 -6.44 -3.73 -23.67
C LEU A 446 -5.32 -3.35 -24.62
N ASP A 447 -4.59 -2.28 -24.31
CA ASP A 447 -3.44 -1.84 -25.09
C ASP A 447 -2.37 -2.92 -25.17
N GLN A 448 -2.10 -3.62 -24.05
CA GLN A 448 -1.17 -4.75 -24.04
C GLN A 448 -1.67 -5.97 -24.84
N LEU A 449 -2.97 -6.28 -24.77
CA LEU A 449 -3.53 -7.43 -25.50
C LEU A 449 -3.53 -7.20 -27.01
N ASN A 450 -3.90 -5.98 -27.45
CA ASN A 450 -3.96 -5.61 -28.86
C ASN A 450 -2.59 -5.70 -29.55
N GLY A 451 -1.49 -5.45 -28.83
CA GLY A 451 -0.14 -5.59 -29.36
C GLY A 451 0.34 -7.03 -29.58
N SER A 452 -0.31 -8.02 -28.96
CA SER A 452 0.19 -9.41 -28.92
C SER A 452 -0.46 -10.36 -29.93
N GLY A 453 -1.66 -10.05 -30.42
CA GLY A 453 -2.44 -10.89 -31.34
C GLY A 453 -2.84 -12.28 -30.78
N ARG A 454 -2.55 -12.57 -29.51
CA ARG A 454 -2.83 -13.85 -28.85
C ARG A 454 -3.84 -13.67 -27.74
N GLN A 455 -4.71 -14.66 -27.56
CA GLN A 455 -5.58 -14.68 -26.39
C GLN A 455 -4.73 -14.82 -25.12
N PRO A 456 -5.02 -14.05 -24.05
CA PRO A 456 -4.31 -14.19 -22.79
C PRO A 456 -4.55 -15.58 -22.20
N PHE A 457 -3.60 -16.09 -21.42
CA PHE A 457 -3.78 -17.38 -20.73
C PHE A 457 -4.71 -17.27 -19.50
N TYR A 458 -5.06 -16.05 -19.09
CA TYR A 458 -5.89 -15.73 -17.93
C TYR A 458 -7.20 -15.03 -18.33
N ASP A 459 -8.19 -15.08 -17.43
CA ASP A 459 -9.42 -14.29 -17.52
C ASP A 459 -9.32 -13.04 -16.66
N LEU A 460 -9.69 -11.89 -17.23
CA LEU A 460 -9.78 -10.63 -16.52
C LEU A 460 -11.23 -10.34 -16.16
N LEU A 461 -11.48 -10.20 -14.86
CA LEU A 461 -12.81 -10.09 -14.29
C LEU A 461 -12.93 -8.86 -13.40
N VAL A 462 -14.13 -8.31 -13.30
CA VAL A 462 -14.51 -7.27 -12.35
C VAL A 462 -15.51 -7.87 -11.37
N ALA A 463 -15.28 -7.65 -10.08
CA ALA A 463 -16.21 -8.03 -9.02
C ALA A 463 -16.74 -6.78 -8.31
N GLU A 464 -18.05 -6.77 -8.08
CA GLU A 464 -18.74 -5.67 -7.41
C GLU A 464 -19.16 -6.09 -6.02
N LEU A 465 -19.10 -5.16 -5.07
CA LEU A 465 -19.72 -5.32 -3.76
C LEU A 465 -21.17 -4.83 -3.80
N PRO A 466 -22.07 -5.40 -2.98
CA PRO A 466 -23.43 -4.89 -2.83
C PRO A 466 -23.43 -3.43 -2.38
N SER A 467 -24.49 -2.70 -2.75
CA SER A 467 -24.65 -1.30 -2.35
C SER A 467 -24.66 -1.12 -0.83
N GLY A 468 -23.95 -0.08 -0.36
CA GLY A 468 -23.84 0.23 1.05
C GLY A 468 -22.79 -0.59 1.81
N VAL A 469 -21.98 -1.40 1.12
CA VAL A 469 -20.76 -1.99 1.65
C VAL A 469 -19.57 -1.24 1.05
N LYS A 470 -18.68 -0.74 1.89
CA LYS A 470 -17.57 0.10 1.43
C LYS A 470 -16.47 -0.71 0.76
N ASP A 471 -15.96 -1.71 1.47
CA ASP A 471 -14.76 -2.46 1.10
C ASP A 471 -14.87 -3.96 1.47
N ALA A 472 -13.87 -4.76 1.11
CA ALA A 472 -13.90 -6.20 1.36
C ALA A 472 -13.81 -6.52 2.85
N ASP A 473 -13.05 -5.73 3.63
CA ASP A 473 -13.02 -5.89 5.08
C ASP A 473 -14.43 -5.74 5.69
N GLU A 474 -15.16 -4.69 5.33
CA GLU A 474 -16.54 -4.50 5.80
C GLU A 474 -17.47 -5.62 5.32
N PHE A 475 -17.35 -6.07 4.07
CA PHE A 475 -18.17 -7.15 3.54
C PHE A 475 -18.01 -8.42 4.38
N VAL A 476 -16.76 -8.83 4.60
CA VAL A 476 -16.45 -10.07 5.30
C VAL A 476 -16.85 -9.99 6.78
N GLN A 477 -16.68 -8.84 7.42
CA GLN A 477 -17.17 -8.63 8.79
C GLN A 477 -18.69 -8.84 8.90
N ARG A 478 -19.44 -8.38 7.90
CA ARG A 478 -20.90 -8.39 7.94
C ARG A 478 -21.53 -9.70 7.45
N TYR A 479 -20.94 -10.34 6.44
CA TYR A 479 -21.55 -11.48 5.75
C TYR A 479 -20.69 -12.76 5.79
N GLY A 480 -19.44 -12.68 6.23
CA GLY A 480 -18.52 -13.80 6.30
C GLY A 480 -17.84 -14.14 4.97
N HIS A 481 -16.78 -14.94 5.03
CA HIS A 481 -15.96 -15.29 3.86
C HIS A 481 -16.68 -16.17 2.85
N GLN A 482 -17.55 -17.10 3.31
CA GLN A 482 -18.30 -17.96 2.38
C GLN A 482 -19.24 -17.14 1.50
N ALA A 483 -19.85 -16.09 2.06
CA ALA A 483 -20.64 -15.14 1.28
C ALA A 483 -19.75 -14.38 0.29
N TYR A 484 -18.54 -13.99 0.68
CA TYR A 484 -17.60 -13.31 -0.23
C TYR A 484 -17.22 -14.20 -1.43
N LEU A 485 -16.88 -15.46 -1.18
CA LEU A 485 -16.55 -16.42 -2.25
C LEU A 485 -17.74 -16.65 -3.18
N THR A 486 -18.93 -16.87 -2.63
CA THR A 486 -20.12 -17.21 -3.42
C THR A 486 -20.77 -16.01 -4.10
N GLN A 487 -20.74 -14.82 -3.51
CA GLN A 487 -21.45 -13.63 -4.02
C GLN A 487 -20.53 -12.65 -4.75
N VAL A 488 -19.23 -12.63 -4.44
CA VAL A 488 -18.27 -11.69 -5.04
C VAL A 488 -17.38 -12.45 -6.04
N VAL A 489 -16.64 -13.45 -5.57
CA VAL A 489 -15.64 -14.18 -6.40
C VAL A 489 -16.29 -15.01 -7.50
N ALA A 490 -17.38 -15.74 -7.19
CA ALA A 490 -18.08 -16.58 -8.17
C ALA A 490 -18.93 -15.76 -9.16
N HIS A 491 -19.37 -14.55 -8.77
CA HIS A 491 -20.17 -13.67 -9.63
C HIS A 491 -19.33 -12.63 -10.38
N ALA A 492 -18.00 -12.64 -10.21
CA ALA A 492 -17.09 -11.80 -10.95
C ALA A 492 -17.30 -11.98 -12.46
N ARG A 493 -17.42 -10.88 -13.19
CA ARG A 493 -17.81 -10.87 -14.60
C ARG A 493 -16.64 -10.52 -15.48
N ILE A 494 -16.61 -11.09 -16.69
CA ILE A 494 -15.64 -10.70 -17.70
C ILE A 494 -15.80 -9.21 -18.01
N TRP A 495 -14.69 -8.48 -18.07
CA TRP A 495 -14.69 -7.02 -18.11
C TRP A 495 -15.51 -6.43 -19.27
N TRP A 496 -15.46 -6.97 -20.50
CA TRP A 496 -16.24 -6.40 -21.61
C TRP A 496 -17.74 -6.58 -21.39
N ARG A 497 -18.14 -7.68 -20.74
CA ARG A 497 -19.53 -7.92 -20.36
C ARG A 497 -19.94 -6.95 -19.26
N HIS A 498 -19.04 -6.63 -18.33
CA HIS A 498 -19.26 -5.58 -17.34
C HIS A 498 -19.46 -4.21 -18.01
N GLU A 499 -18.55 -3.78 -18.89
CA GLU A 499 -18.63 -2.50 -19.62
C GLU A 499 -19.90 -2.38 -20.50
N ILE A 500 -20.26 -3.44 -21.23
CA ILE A 500 -21.50 -3.45 -22.03
C ILE A 500 -22.72 -3.31 -21.11
N MET A 501 -22.76 -4.04 -19.99
CA MET A 501 -23.87 -3.97 -19.06
C MET A 501 -23.96 -2.61 -18.36
N GLU A 502 -22.83 -2.00 -17.98
CA GLU A 502 -22.81 -0.62 -17.45
C GLU A 502 -23.39 0.36 -18.46
N ARG A 503 -22.93 0.33 -19.72
CA ARG A 503 -23.43 1.23 -20.77
C ARG A 503 -24.91 1.01 -21.05
N LEU A 504 -25.35 -0.25 -21.09
CA LEU A 504 -26.76 -0.61 -21.27
C LEU A 504 -27.61 -0.09 -20.09
N ASN A 505 -27.16 -0.29 -18.86
CA ASN A 505 -27.84 0.19 -17.65
C ASN A 505 -27.92 1.72 -17.61
N ALA A 506 -26.82 2.42 -17.94
CA ALA A 506 -26.79 3.88 -18.03
C ALA A 506 -27.75 4.41 -19.09
N TYR A 507 -27.81 3.75 -20.26
CA TYR A 507 -28.77 4.08 -21.30
C TYR A 507 -30.22 3.86 -20.84
N VAL A 508 -30.52 2.70 -20.23
CA VAL A 508 -31.85 2.39 -19.68
C VAL A 508 -32.24 3.42 -18.62
N ALA A 509 -31.36 3.75 -17.69
CA ALA A 509 -31.61 4.75 -16.65
C ALA A 509 -31.84 6.15 -17.24
N ALA A 510 -31.08 6.55 -18.28
CA ALA A 510 -31.29 7.80 -18.99
C ALA A 510 -32.67 7.84 -19.66
N VAL A 511 -33.07 6.76 -20.33
CA VAL A 511 -34.41 6.62 -20.93
C VAL A 511 -35.52 6.63 -19.86
N GLU A 512 -35.33 5.95 -18.73
CA GLU A 512 -36.30 5.98 -17.63
C GLU A 512 -36.39 7.36 -16.97
N SER A 513 -35.28 8.08 -16.86
CA SER A 513 -35.25 9.43 -16.32
C SER A 513 -35.95 10.44 -17.24
N SER A 514 -35.80 10.31 -18.56
CA SER A 514 -36.50 11.16 -19.54
C SER A 514 -38.00 10.87 -19.63
N ARG A 515 -38.45 9.69 -19.17
CA ARG A 515 -39.87 9.35 -18.99
C ARG A 515 -40.53 10.02 -17.79
N ARG A 516 -39.77 10.50 -16.80
CA ARG A 516 -40.35 11.14 -15.60
C ARG A 516 -41.04 12.45 -16.02
N GLY A 517 -42.38 12.42 -16.05
CA GLY A 517 -43.23 13.56 -16.45
C GLY A 517 -44.04 13.34 -17.72
N ILE A 518 -43.84 12.23 -18.44
CA ILE A 518 -44.67 11.86 -19.60
C ILE A 518 -45.85 11.01 -19.11
N ALA A 519 -47.07 11.40 -19.46
CA ALA A 519 -48.26 10.62 -19.16
C ALA A 519 -48.19 9.24 -19.87
N PRO A 520 -48.55 8.13 -19.20
CA PRO A 520 -48.47 6.75 -19.73
C PRO A 520 -48.99 6.56 -21.17
N GLU A 521 -50.06 7.26 -21.50
CA GLU A 521 -50.77 7.27 -22.79
C GLU A 521 -49.98 7.99 -23.91
N ASN A 522 -49.05 8.87 -23.54
CA ASN A 522 -48.24 9.68 -24.47
C ASN A 522 -46.79 9.17 -24.59
N ASP A 523 -46.43 8.14 -23.82
CA ASP A 523 -45.10 7.53 -23.85
C ASP A 523 -44.98 6.52 -25.01
N VAL A 524 -44.73 7.03 -26.21
CA VAL A 524 -44.51 6.25 -27.44
C VAL A 524 -43.33 5.27 -27.33
N THR A 525 -42.41 5.46 -26.39
CA THR A 525 -41.28 4.54 -26.19
C THR A 525 -41.72 3.21 -25.55
N ARG A 526 -42.92 3.14 -24.95
CA ARG A 526 -43.54 1.87 -24.48
C ARG A 526 -43.91 0.92 -25.62
N LEU A 527 -44.12 1.44 -26.83
CA LEU A 527 -44.41 0.64 -28.02
C LEU A 527 -43.17 -0.11 -28.51
N PHE A 528 -41.98 0.47 -28.31
CA PHE A 528 -40.69 -0.13 -28.69
C PHE A 528 -40.10 -1.03 -27.59
N TRP A 529 -40.38 -0.72 -26.32
CA TRP A 529 -39.93 -1.50 -25.16
C TRP A 529 -41.09 -2.20 -24.45
N ARG A 530 -41.64 -3.23 -25.10
CA ARG A 530 -42.26 -4.32 -24.34
C ARG A 530 -41.12 -5.20 -23.83
N TRP A 531 -40.77 -5.06 -22.54
CA TRP A 531 -40.02 -6.11 -21.85
C TRP A 531 -40.87 -7.38 -21.95
N SER A 532 -40.56 -8.23 -22.92
CA SER A 532 -41.41 -9.37 -23.19
C SER A 532 -41.45 -10.26 -21.95
N ALA A 533 -42.62 -10.78 -21.59
CA ALA A 533 -42.74 -11.81 -20.55
C ALA A 533 -41.87 -13.06 -20.87
N SER A 534 -41.33 -13.17 -22.08
CA SER A 534 -40.31 -14.14 -22.49
C SER A 534 -38.94 -13.88 -21.85
N ALA A 535 -38.57 -12.63 -21.58
CA ALA A 535 -37.34 -12.27 -20.87
C ALA A 535 -37.38 -12.66 -19.37
N GLN A 536 -38.56 -12.66 -18.74
CA GLN A 536 -38.77 -13.24 -17.40
C GLN A 536 -38.69 -14.78 -17.40
N ARG A 537 -39.03 -15.44 -18.51
CA ARG A 537 -38.85 -16.89 -18.65
C ARG A 537 -37.38 -17.25 -18.85
N LEU A 538 -36.61 -16.47 -19.62
CA LEU A 538 -35.17 -16.67 -19.76
C LEU A 538 -34.42 -16.51 -18.43
N SER A 539 -34.78 -15.55 -17.57
CA SER A 539 -34.14 -15.44 -16.23
C SER A 539 -34.53 -16.56 -15.25
N ARG A 540 -35.66 -17.24 -15.46
CA ARG A 540 -36.08 -18.41 -14.67
C ARG A 540 -35.52 -19.73 -15.20
N SER A 541 -35.36 -19.87 -16.53
CA SER A 541 -34.79 -21.07 -17.16
C SER A 541 -33.27 -21.19 -16.99
N TYR A 542 -32.56 -20.09 -16.68
CA TYR A 542 -31.11 -20.11 -16.41
C TYR A 542 -30.73 -20.56 -14.98
N ARG A 543 -31.69 -20.99 -14.14
CA ARG A 543 -31.38 -21.62 -12.85
C ARG A 543 -30.95 -23.09 -12.96
N HIS A 544 -31.00 -23.71 -14.14
CA HIS A 544 -30.73 -25.14 -14.32
C HIS A 544 -29.91 -25.50 -15.58
N ILE A 545 -29.07 -24.60 -16.10
CA ILE A 545 -28.18 -24.99 -17.21
C ILE A 545 -26.85 -25.48 -16.65
N ASP A 546 -26.69 -26.80 -16.76
CA ASP A 546 -25.54 -27.66 -16.53
C ASP A 546 -24.23 -27.06 -17.14
N PRO A 547 -23.04 -27.18 -16.51
CA PRO A 547 -21.83 -26.45 -16.92
C PRO A 547 -21.15 -26.90 -18.23
N THR A 548 -21.75 -27.77 -19.03
CA THR A 548 -21.00 -28.54 -20.05
C THR A 548 -21.31 -28.22 -21.52
N SER A 549 -22.25 -27.35 -21.85
CA SER A 549 -22.51 -27.02 -23.27
C SER A 549 -21.71 -25.81 -23.74
N ALA A 550 -20.56 -26.11 -24.35
CA ALA A 550 -19.87 -25.24 -25.28
C ALA A 550 -20.81 -24.74 -26.40
N SER A 551 -20.43 -23.60 -26.99
CA SER A 551 -21.12 -22.84 -28.04
C SER A 551 -22.22 -21.93 -27.53
N LEU A 552 -21.91 -20.63 -27.54
CA LEU A 552 -22.75 -19.58 -28.10
C LEU A 552 -21.94 -18.28 -28.07
N SER A 553 -20.99 -18.21 -29.01
CA SER A 553 -20.41 -16.95 -29.49
C SER A 553 -21.44 -16.27 -30.37
N ARG A 554 -22.00 -15.14 -29.92
CA ARG A 554 -22.45 -14.02 -30.75
C ARG A 554 -22.73 -12.81 -29.90
#